data_AF-A0A7X7KL92-F1
#
_entry.id   AF-A0A7X7KL92-F1
#
_cell.length_a   1.000
_cell.length_b   1.000
_cell.length_c   1.000
_cell.angle_alpha   90.00
_cell.angle_beta   90.00
_cell.angle_gamma   90.00
#
_symmetry.space_group_name_H-M   'P 1'
#
loop_
_entity.id
_entity.type
_entity.pdbx_description
1 polymer ?
#
loop_
_entity_poly.entity_id
_entity_poly.type
_entity_poly.pdbx_seq_one_letter_code
_entity_poly.pdbx_strand_id
1 'polypeptide(L)' 'MTAKGWGWPLNARAAHYFVNGRSLCGRWGYTGPIEDTNHTSDINCATCRRKLVAWHNVSSIYDVPETTENTDGRETV' A
#
# COMPACT_ATOMS: atom_id res chain seq x y z
N MET A 1 -4.59 6.65 7.91
CA MET A 1 -3.41 6.39 7.07
C MET A 1 -3.27 4.90 6.75
N THR A 2 -3.45 4.52 5.48
CA THR A 2 -3.20 3.17 4.96
C THR A 2 -1.69 2.88 4.96
N ALA A 3 -1.24 1.90 5.75
CA ALA A 3 0.18 1.54 5.82
C ALA A 3 0.62 0.82 4.53
N LYS A 4 1.67 1.31 3.87
CA LYS A 4 2.28 0.73 2.67
C LYS A 4 3.80 0.76 2.71
N GLY A 5 4.44 -0.20 2.07
CA GLY A 5 5.90 -0.30 1.99
C GLY A 5 6.42 -1.74 1.90
N TRP A 6 7.72 -1.88 1.76
CA TRP A 6 8.44 -3.16 1.76
C TRP A 6 8.62 -3.69 3.17
N GLY A 7 8.37 -4.98 3.36
CA GLY A 7 8.59 -5.68 4.61
C GLY A 7 9.13 -7.09 4.41
N TRP A 8 9.68 -7.66 5.47
CA TRP A 8 10.26 -9.00 5.50
C TRP A 8 9.38 -9.93 6.35
N PRO A 9 8.37 -10.58 5.75
CA PRO A 9 7.49 -11.47 6.51
C PRO A 9 8.23 -12.74 6.91
N LEU A 10 8.26 -13.05 8.21
CA LEU A 10 8.80 -14.30 8.76
C LEU A 10 10.18 -14.66 8.16
N ASN A 11 10.26 -15.78 7.44
CA ASN A 11 11.44 -16.34 6.81
C ASN A 11 11.51 -16.08 5.30
N ALA A 12 10.83 -15.04 4.79
CA ALA A 12 10.90 -14.71 3.38
C ALA A 12 12.32 -14.34 2.95
N ARG A 13 12.71 -14.84 1.78
CA ARG A 13 14.05 -14.62 1.19
C ARG A 13 14.15 -13.30 0.40
N ALA A 14 13.07 -12.53 0.37
CA ALA A 14 12.96 -11.28 -0.36
C ALA A 14 11.99 -10.35 0.37
N ALA A 15 12.17 -9.03 0.21
CA ALA A 15 11.21 -8.06 0.71
C ALA A 15 9.93 -8.08 -0.15
N HIS A 16 8.78 -7.96 0.49
CA HIS A 16 7.48 -7.91 -0.18
C HIS A 16 6.84 -6.54 0.04
N TYR A 17 6.28 -5.93 -1.01
CA TYR A 17 5.52 -4.67 -0.88
C TYR A 17 4.12 -4.97 -0.36
N PHE A 18 3.77 -4.37 0.78
CA PHE A 18 2.50 -4.50 1.47
C PHE A 18 1.65 -3.25 1.30
N VAL A 19 0.34 -3.47 1.20
CA VAL A 19 -0.69 -2.42 1.29
C VAL A 19 -1.75 -2.97 2.23
N ASN A 20 -2.06 -2.26 3.32
CA ASN A 20 -3.00 -2.72 4.35
C ASN A 20 -2.70 -4.15 4.84
N GLY A 21 -1.41 -4.43 5.06
CA GLY A 21 -0.95 -5.71 5.60
C GLY A 21 -0.97 -6.90 4.64
N ARG A 22 -1.40 -6.74 3.38
CA ARG A 22 -1.34 -7.79 2.34
C ARG A 22 -0.31 -7.43 1.27
N SER A 23 0.54 -8.40 0.91
CA SER A 23 1.53 -8.19 -0.16
C SER A 23 0.88 -8.09 -1.54
N LEU A 24 1.43 -7.28 -2.45
CA LEU A 24 0.96 -7.17 -3.83
C LEU A 24 1.02 -8.50 -4.61
N CYS A 25 1.98 -9.37 -4.27
CA CYS A 25 2.05 -10.72 -4.84
C CYS A 25 0.94 -11.67 -4.34
N GLY A 26 0.18 -11.26 -3.31
CA GLY A 26 -0.95 -12.02 -2.77
C GLY A 26 -0.57 -13.23 -1.92
N ARG A 27 0.72 -13.40 -1.57
CA ARG A 27 1.20 -14.60 -0.86
C ARG A 27 1.41 -14.37 0.63
N TRP A 28 1.82 -13.17 1.00
CA TRP A 28 2.20 -12.84 2.37
C TRP A 28 1.24 -11.85 3.01
N GLY A 29 0.99 -12.06 4.30
CA GLY A 29 0.46 -11.07 5.22
C GLY A 29 1.56 -10.61 6.18
N TYR A 30 1.53 -9.35 6.59
CA TYR A 30 2.56 -8.79 7.48
C TYR A 30 2.06 -7.52 8.17
N THR A 31 2.26 -7.44 9.47
CA THR A 31 1.86 -6.31 10.34
C THR A 31 3.05 -5.66 11.04
N GLY A 32 4.27 -6.03 10.65
CA GLY A 32 5.51 -5.48 11.20
C GLY A 32 5.98 -4.21 10.48
N PRO A 33 7.21 -3.74 10.79
CA PRO A 33 7.78 -2.53 10.20
C PRO A 33 7.92 -2.64 8.68
N ILE A 34 7.49 -1.60 7.98
CA ILE A 34 7.59 -1.47 6.52
C ILE A 34 8.35 -0.19 6.15
N GLU A 35 9.08 -0.23 5.04
CA GLU A 35 9.81 0.91 4.48
C GLU A 35 9.29 1.22 3.06
N ASP A 36 8.83 2.44 2.81
CA ASP A 36 8.29 2.85 1.51
C ASP A 36 9.33 3.55 0.65
N THR A 37 10.55 3.03 0.63
CA THR A 37 11.65 3.50 -0.21
C THR A 37 12.20 2.35 -1.05
N ASN A 38 13.36 2.53 -1.69
CA ASN A 38 14.13 1.42 -2.28
C ASN A 38 13.36 0.50 -3.26
N HIS A 39 12.42 1.05 -4.02
CA HIS A 39 11.52 0.26 -4.89
C HIS A 39 12.22 -0.57 -5.97
N THR A 40 13.46 -0.21 -6.31
CA THR A 40 14.25 -0.81 -7.38
C THR A 40 15.21 -1.91 -6.89
N SER A 41 15.33 -2.14 -5.59
CA SER A 41 16.31 -3.09 -5.05
C SER A 41 16.09 -4.52 -5.54
N ASP A 42 17.17 -5.19 -5.91
CA ASP A 42 17.12 -6.56 -6.42
C ASP A 42 16.69 -7.61 -5.38
N ILE A 43 16.86 -7.31 -4.10
CA ILE A 43 16.39 -8.18 -2.99
C ILE A 43 14.87 -8.18 -2.83
N ASN A 44 14.17 -7.24 -3.48
CA ASN A 44 12.72 -7.16 -3.44
C ASN A 44 12.10 -8.27 -4.30
N CYS A 45 10.91 -8.73 -3.92
CA CYS A 45 10.15 -9.68 -4.70
C CYS A 45 9.84 -9.12 -6.10
N ALA A 46 10.37 -9.75 -7.15
CA ALA A 46 10.21 -9.30 -8.53
C ALA A 46 8.75 -9.17 -8.98
N THR A 47 7.84 -9.99 -8.42
CA THR A 47 6.40 -9.87 -8.68
C THR A 47 5.80 -8.63 -8.01
N CYS A 48 6.20 -8.33 -6.76
CA CYS A 48 5.79 -7.10 -6.10
C CYS A 48 6.33 -5.88 -6.85
N ARG A 49 7.61 -5.86 -7.26
CA ARG A 49 8.19 -4.75 -8.04
C ARG A 49 7.40 -4.45 -9.32
N ARG A 50 7.08 -5.50 -10.11
CA ARG A 50 6.28 -5.36 -11.34
C ARG A 50 4.88 -4.82 -11.07
N LYS A 51 4.20 -5.34 -10.05
CA LYS A 51 2.85 -4.89 -9.68
C LYS A 51 2.85 -3.49 -9.06
N LEU A 52 3.93 -3.08 -8.41
CA LEU A 52 4.04 -1.74 -7.80
C LEU A 52 3.95 -0.65 -8.87
N VAL A 53 4.58 -0.84 -10.04
CA VAL A 53 4.47 0.09 -11.18
C VAL A 53 3.00 0.26 -11.60
N ALA A 54 2.27 -0.85 -11.77
CA ALA A 54 0.85 -0.79 -12.11
C ALA A 54 0.00 -0.19 -10.97
N TRP A 55 0.35 -0.50 -9.72
CA TRP A 55 -0.34 0.01 -8.54
C TRP A 55 -0.19 1.53 -8.43
N HIS A 56 1.00 2.10 -8.67
CA HIS A 56 1.18 3.56 -8.68
C HIS A 56 0.35 4.25 -9.77
N ASN A 57 0.16 3.60 -10.91
CA ASN A 57 -0.68 4.13 -11.98
C ASN A 57 -2.19 4.09 -11.64
N VAL A 58 -2.61 3.19 -10.75
CA VAL A 58 -4.02 2.99 -10.38
C VAL A 58 -4.38 3.63 -9.01
N SER A 59 -3.41 3.80 -8.11
CA SER A 59 -3.64 4.30 -6.74
C SER A 59 -4.16 5.74 -6.71
N SER A 60 -3.95 6.54 -7.76
CA SER A 60 -4.56 7.86 -7.92
C SER A 60 -6.09 7.84 -7.90
N ILE A 61 -6.72 6.68 -8.18
CA ILE A 61 -8.17 6.52 -8.24
C ILE A 61 -8.77 6.15 -6.87
N TYR A 62 -7.95 5.67 -5.92
CA TYR A 62 -8.39 5.21 -4.59
C TYR A 62 -7.86 6.06 -3.42
N ASP A 63 -7.03 7.07 -3.69
CA ASP A 63 -6.75 8.17 -2.76
C ASP A 63 -8.01 9.05 -2.64
N VAL A 64 -9.04 8.53 -1.97
CA VAL A 64 -10.17 9.33 -1.51
C VAL A 64 -9.60 10.26 -0.44
N PRO A 65 -9.62 11.59 -0.63
CA PRO A 65 -9.17 12.50 0.42
C PRO A 65 -9.99 12.24 1.68
N GLU A 66 -9.29 11.95 2.77
CA GLU A 66 -9.88 11.83 4.09
C GLU A 66 -10.48 13.20 4.45
N THR A 67 -11.80 13.28 4.31
CA THR A 67 -12.70 14.33 4.83
C THR A 67 -12.54 15.75 4.27
N THR A 68 -13.58 16.22 3.58
CA THR A 68 -14.10 17.56 3.86
C THR A 68 -15.60 17.44 4.11
N GLU A 69 -16.01 17.95 5.26
CA GLU A 69 -17.35 18.02 5.81
C GLU A 69 -18.48 18.18 4.79
N ASN A 70 -19.55 17.43 5.01
CA ASN A 70 -20.87 17.79 4.50
C ASN A 70 -21.35 19.02 5.28
N THR A 71 -21.15 20.22 4.74
CA THR A 71 -21.95 21.39 5.14
C THR A 71 -23.22 21.45 4.28
N ASP A 72 -24.08 20.42 4.40
CA ASP A 72 -25.48 20.55 3.97
C ASP A 72 -26.16 21.49 4.97
N GLY A 73 -26.11 22.79 4.68
CA GLY A 73 -26.83 23.84 5.37
C GLY A 73 -28.34 23.75 5.11
N ARG A 74 -28.96 22.58 5.32
CA ARG A 74 -30.41 22.49 5.44
C ARG A 74 -30.82 22.94 6.83
N GLU A 75 -31.20 24.21 6.92
CA GLU A 75 -32.11 24.68 7.94
C GLU A 75 -33.39 23.83 7.86
N THR A 76 -33.70 23.13 8.93
CA THR A 76 -35.00 22.50 9.11
C THR A 76 -35.90 23.53 9.81
N VAL A 77 -36.96 23.90 9.08
CA VAL A 77 -38.18 24.67 9.45
C VAL A 77 -38.03 26.12 9.89
#